data_AF-A0A1E7IZI6-F1
#
_entry.id   AF-A0A1E7IZI6-F1
#
_cell.length_a   1.000
_cell.length_b   1.000
_cell.length_c   1.000
_cell.angle_alpha   90.00
_cell.angle_beta   90.00
_cell.angle_gamma   90.00
#
_symmetry.space_group_name_H-M   'P 1'
#
loop_
_entity.id
_entity.type
_entity.pdbx_description
1 polymer ?
#
loop_
_entity_poly.entity_id
_entity_poly.type
_entity_poly.pdbx_seq_one_letter_code
_entity_poly.pdbx_strand_id
1 'polypeptide(L)'
;MVFRIKEGKVNDVDLSGITVIYNGDILYPKFVDFMQKGSEGGVYVSDNATKEQRKVLDTLVSTNIGALFMKKIFEVKYVKIDLEETDGTFHVKMPFGEMEQSQVKGLDGGPIRIENVPIPVLKNLKHCHTSFWTYNDHGKNFEYKDRCGTWADFVFEG
;
A
#
# COMPACT_ATOMS: atom_id res chain seq x y z
N MET A 1 -3.36 -0.66 -0.60
CA MET A 1 -1.95 -1.11 -0.47
C MET A 1 -1.13 0.00 0.16
N VAL A 2 -0.28 -0.31 1.13
CA VAL A 2 0.62 0.64 1.79
C VAL A 2 2.06 0.28 1.40
N PHE A 3 2.80 1.22 0.81
CA PHE A 3 4.20 1.07 0.44
C PHE A 3 5.05 1.96 1.34
N ARG A 4 5.97 1.35 2.08
CA ARG A 4 6.96 2.06 2.89
C ARG A 4 8.31 1.95 2.20
N ILE A 5 8.83 3.07 1.72
CA ILE A 5 10.15 3.10 1.10
C ILE A 5 11.17 3.26 2.24
N LYS A 6 11.74 2.15 2.70
CA LYS A 6 12.78 2.16 3.73
C LYS A 6 14.11 2.64 3.16
N GLU A 7 14.44 2.16 1.97
CA GLU A 7 15.67 2.47 1.23
C GLU A 7 15.33 2.49 -0.27
N GLY A 8 16.00 3.34 -1.04
CA GLY A 8 15.89 3.36 -2.50
C GLY A 8 16.07 4.75 -3.11
N LYS A 9 16.47 4.79 -4.37
CA LYS A 9 16.63 6.02 -5.14
C LYS A 9 16.03 5.92 -6.52
N VAL A 10 15.58 7.05 -7.06
CA VAL A 10 15.11 7.18 -8.44
C VAL A 10 15.71 8.46 -9.01
N ASN A 11 16.37 8.38 -10.16
CA ASN A 11 17.09 9.51 -10.77
C ASN A 11 18.05 10.20 -9.78
N ASP A 12 18.77 9.40 -9.00
CA ASP A 12 19.68 9.82 -7.91
C ASP A 12 19.03 10.58 -6.74
N VAL A 13 17.69 10.68 -6.71
CA VAL A 13 16.94 11.22 -5.57
C VAL A 13 16.62 10.09 -4.59
N ASP A 14 17.05 10.23 -3.34
CA ASP A 14 16.73 9.32 -2.25
C ASP A 14 15.24 9.46 -1.86
N LEU A 15 14.53 8.33 -1.85
CA LEU A 15 13.11 8.25 -1.50
C LEU A 15 12.88 7.58 -0.13
N SER A 16 13.93 7.33 0.63
CA SER A 16 13.87 6.74 1.97
C SER A 16 12.99 7.58 2.91
N GLY A 17 12.17 6.90 3.71
CA GLY A 17 11.26 7.53 4.66
C GLY A 17 9.92 8.00 4.06
N ILE A 18 9.70 7.80 2.76
CA ILE A 18 8.41 8.10 2.11
C ILE A 18 7.45 6.92 2.25
N THR A 19 6.20 7.23 2.57
CA THR A 19 5.10 6.28 2.55
C THR A 19 4.10 6.66 1.46
N VAL A 20 3.68 5.68 0.68
CA VAL A 20 2.65 5.84 -0.36
C VAL A 20 1.52 4.85 -0.11
N ILE A 21 0.28 5.34 -0.04
CA ILE A 21 -0.92 4.52 0.12
C ILE A 21 -1.73 4.59 -1.17
N TYR A 22 -1.92 3.44 -1.79
CA TYR A 22 -2.86 3.26 -2.89
C TYR A 22 -4.16 2.73 -2.33
N ASN A 23 -5.19 3.57 -2.29
CA ASN A 23 -6.51 3.15 -1.85
C ASN A 23 -7.43 2.97 -3.07
N GLY A 24 -7.55 1.73 -3.53
CA GLY A 24 -8.31 1.37 -4.71
C GLY A 24 -9.32 0.29 -4.49
N ASP A 25 -10.43 0.39 -5.22
CA ASP A 25 -11.44 -0.66 -5.30
C ASP A 25 -11.11 -1.66 -6.40
N ILE A 26 -11.23 -2.94 -6.08
CA ILE A 26 -11.20 -4.01 -7.07
C ILE A 26 -12.65 -4.24 -7.51
N LEU A 27 -12.99 -3.72 -8.68
CA LEU A 27 -14.36 -3.74 -9.21
C LEU A 27 -14.73 -5.05 -9.93
N TYR A 28 -13.86 -6.06 -9.87
CA TYR A 28 -14.00 -7.28 -10.67
C TYR A 28 -13.99 -8.53 -9.79
N PRO A 29 -14.94 -9.46 -9.98
CA PRO A 29 -15.03 -10.67 -9.17
C PRO A 29 -13.96 -11.72 -9.51
N LYS A 30 -13.30 -11.61 -10.68
CA LYS A 30 -12.25 -12.53 -11.12
C LYS A 30 -10.89 -11.85 -11.08
N PHE A 31 -9.90 -12.56 -10.56
CA PHE A 31 -8.52 -12.07 -10.48
C PHE A 31 -7.95 -11.73 -11.88
N VAL A 32 -8.26 -12.50 -12.92
CA VAL A 32 -7.81 -12.22 -14.29
C VAL A 32 -8.35 -10.89 -14.82
N ASP A 33 -9.60 -10.54 -14.51
CA ASP A 33 -10.18 -9.26 -14.89
C ASP A 33 -9.48 -8.11 -14.15
N PHE A 34 -9.19 -8.29 -12.86
CA PHE A 34 -8.40 -7.34 -12.08
C PHE A 34 -7.00 -7.14 -12.68
N MET A 35 -6.29 -8.21 -13.05
CA MET A 35 -4.96 -8.09 -13.65
C MET A 35 -4.98 -7.36 -15.01
N GLN A 36 -6.07 -7.47 -15.77
CA GLN A 36 -6.20 -6.79 -17.07
C GLN A 36 -6.65 -5.33 -16.94
N LYS A 37 -7.59 -5.05 -16.03
CA LYS A 37 -8.29 -3.76 -15.95
C LYS A 37 -7.84 -2.87 -14.78
N GLY A 38 -7.13 -3.46 -13.81
CA GLY A 38 -6.67 -2.82 -12.58
C GLY A 38 -7.79 -2.33 -11.65
N SER A 39 -7.40 -1.76 -10.52
CA SER A 39 -8.25 -1.01 -9.61
C SER A 39 -8.38 0.45 -10.02
N GLU A 40 -9.34 1.14 -9.42
CA GLU A 40 -9.45 2.59 -9.46
C GLU A 40 -9.48 3.18 -8.05
N GLY A 41 -8.83 4.32 -7.84
CA GLY A 41 -8.64 4.83 -6.48
C GLY A 41 -7.88 6.13 -6.32
N GLY A 42 -7.71 6.53 -5.07
CA GLY A 42 -6.86 7.66 -4.67
C GLY A 42 -5.45 7.20 -4.29
N VAL A 43 -4.47 8.08 -4.48
CA VAL A 43 -3.09 7.88 -4.05
C VAL A 43 -2.73 8.93 -3.02
N TYR A 44 -2.18 8.49 -1.90
CA TYR A 44 -1.79 9.36 -0.80
C TYR A 44 -0.30 9.19 -0.53
N VAL A 45 0.43 10.30 -0.49
CA VAL A 45 1.87 10.32 -0.24
C VAL A 45 2.12 11.06 1.06
N SER A 46 3.07 10.59 1.87
CA SER A 46 3.42 11.26 3.12
C SER A 46 3.91 12.69 2.85
N ASP A 47 3.37 13.65 3.61
CA ASP A 47 3.61 15.08 3.40
C ASP A 47 5.02 15.55 3.80
N ASN A 48 5.77 14.70 4.51
CA ASN A 48 7.19 14.87 4.82
C ASN A 48 8.11 14.82 3.59
N ALA A 49 7.59 14.51 2.40
CA ALA A 49 8.37 14.53 1.16
C ALA A 49 8.98 15.91 0.86
N THR A 50 10.29 15.94 0.63
CA THR A 50 11.01 17.15 0.21
C THR A 50 10.55 17.61 -1.18
N LYS A 51 10.86 18.86 -1.54
CA LYS A 51 10.54 19.38 -2.89
C LYS A 51 11.18 18.55 -4.01
N GLU A 52 12.35 17.97 -3.77
CA GLU A 52 13.05 17.15 -4.74
C GLU A 52 12.40 15.76 -4.88
N GLN A 53 12.07 15.12 -3.76
CA GLN A 53 11.32 13.88 -3.75
C GLN A 53 9.97 14.03 -4.45
N ARG A 54 9.25 15.14 -4.19
CA ARG A 54 7.95 15.42 -4.82
C ARG A 54 8.03 15.46 -6.35
N LYS A 55 9.05 16.11 -6.94
CA LYS A 55 9.24 16.15 -8.40
C LYS A 55 9.33 14.75 -9.02
N VAL A 56 9.96 13.82 -8.30
CA VAL A 56 10.06 12.42 -8.74
C VAL A 56 8.76 11.68 -8.48
N LEU A 57 8.19 11.81 -7.28
CA LEU A 57 6.99 11.12 -6.84
C LEU A 57 5.76 11.48 -7.67
N ASP A 58 5.60 12.74 -8.08
CA ASP A 58 4.47 13.21 -8.89
C ASP A 58 4.30 12.39 -10.18
N THR A 59 5.41 11.90 -10.75
CA THR A 59 5.39 10.98 -11.88
C THR A 59 5.39 9.52 -11.41
N LEU A 60 6.34 9.16 -10.53
CA LEU A 60 6.59 7.76 -10.15
C LEU A 60 5.36 7.04 -9.60
N VAL A 61 4.56 7.72 -8.77
CA VAL A 61 3.39 7.07 -8.13
C VAL A 61 2.29 6.74 -9.13
N SER A 62 2.23 7.47 -10.25
CA SER A 62 1.24 7.27 -11.31
C SER A 62 1.73 6.37 -12.45
N THR A 63 3.05 6.26 -12.66
CA THR A 63 3.63 5.51 -13.78
C THR A 63 4.19 4.14 -13.42
N ASN A 64 4.66 3.94 -12.19
CA ASN A 64 5.54 2.81 -11.86
C ASN A 64 5.05 1.97 -10.68
N ILE A 65 4.77 2.58 -9.53
CA ILE A 65 4.44 1.84 -8.29
C ILE A 65 2.94 1.48 -8.24
N GLY A 66 2.07 2.40 -8.69
CA GLY A 66 0.63 2.19 -8.76
C GLY A 66 0.17 1.49 -10.04
N ALA A 67 0.84 1.74 -11.16
CA ALA A 67 0.38 1.35 -12.50
C ALA A 67 0.30 -0.17 -12.73
N LEU A 68 1.00 -0.97 -11.90
CA LEU A 68 0.92 -2.43 -11.91
C LEU A 68 -0.49 -2.92 -11.51
N PHE A 69 -1.18 -2.17 -10.64
CA PHE A 69 -2.46 -2.60 -10.07
C PHE A 69 -3.59 -1.59 -10.17
N MET A 70 -3.30 -0.28 -10.29
CA MET A 70 -4.28 0.80 -10.32
C MET A 70 -4.21 1.52 -11.67
N LYS A 71 -5.19 1.25 -12.54
CA LYS A 71 -5.23 1.81 -13.91
C LYS A 71 -5.84 3.20 -13.98
N LYS A 72 -6.59 3.60 -12.95
CA LYS A 72 -7.23 4.92 -12.88
C LYS A 72 -7.02 5.52 -11.50
N ILE A 73 -6.27 6.62 -11.46
CA ILE A 73 -6.03 7.41 -10.26
C ILE A 73 -6.95 8.62 -10.30
N PHE A 74 -7.75 8.81 -9.25
CA PHE A 74 -8.64 9.97 -9.13
C PHE A 74 -7.85 11.23 -8.79
N GLU A 75 -6.91 11.12 -7.85
CA GLU A 75 -6.05 12.20 -7.40
C GLU A 75 -4.82 11.64 -6.68
N VAL A 76 -3.73 12.40 -6.67
CA VAL A 76 -2.57 12.20 -5.81
C VAL A 76 -2.56 13.31 -4.76
N LYS A 77 -2.63 12.96 -3.48
CA LYS A 77 -2.61 13.93 -2.36
C LYS A 77 -1.39 13.72 -1.48
N TYR A 78 -0.73 14.81 -1.10
CA TYR A 78 0.29 14.79 -0.05
C TYR A 78 -0.37 15.10 1.28
N VAL A 79 -0.34 14.15 2.21
CA VAL A 79 -1.03 14.25 3.50
C VAL A 79 -0.20 13.68 4.62
N LYS A 80 -0.53 14.04 5.86
CA LYS A 80 0.03 13.37 7.03
C LYS A 80 -0.32 11.90 6.99
N ILE A 81 0.69 11.04 7.06
CA ILE A 81 0.52 9.59 7.17
C ILE A 81 1.31 9.16 8.40
N ASP A 82 0.59 8.78 9.46
CA ASP A 82 1.18 8.19 10.65
C ASP A 82 1.17 6.67 10.49
N LEU A 83 2.30 6.04 10.78
CA LEU A 83 2.43 4.58 10.76
C LEU A 83 3.20 4.12 11.99
N GLU A 84 2.56 3.28 12.78
CA GLU A 84 3.15 2.64 13.95
C GLU A 84 3.26 1.13 13.69
N GLU A 85 4.38 0.55 14.10
CA GLU A 85 4.63 -0.89 14.02
C GLU A 85 5.06 -1.39 15.40
N THR A 86 4.22 -2.21 16.04
CA THR A 86 4.46 -2.75 17.38
C THR A 86 4.12 -4.24 17.37
N ASP A 87 5.09 -5.09 17.69
CA ASP A 87 4.92 -6.55 17.81
C ASP A 87 4.25 -7.25 16.60
N GLY A 88 4.48 -6.71 15.39
CA GLY A 88 3.88 -7.22 14.14
C GLY A 88 2.48 -6.70 13.87
N THR A 89 1.98 -5.74 14.65
CA THR A 89 0.80 -4.94 14.37
C THR A 89 1.21 -3.64 13.71
N PHE A 90 0.57 -3.34 12.59
CA PHE A 90 0.71 -2.11 11.82
C PHE A 90 -0.56 -1.28 12.00
N HIS A 91 -0.41 -0.06 12.48
CA HIS A 91 -1.49 0.91 12.57
C HIS A 91 -1.16 2.08 11.64
N VAL A 92 -2.00 2.29 10.63
CA VAL A 92 -1.83 3.32 9.62
C VAL A 92 -2.97 4.30 9.73
N LYS A 93 -2.64 5.60 9.83
CA LYS A 93 -3.61 6.67 9.93
C LYS A 93 -3.29 7.78 8.94
N MET A 94 -4.31 8.22 8.21
CA MET A 94 -4.29 9.39 7.34
C MET A 94 -5.61 10.18 7.50
N PRO A 95 -5.71 11.44 7.06
CA PRO A 95 -6.91 12.26 7.24
C PRO A 95 -8.21 11.62 6.75
N PHE A 96 -8.11 10.74 5.75
CA PHE A 96 -9.24 10.13 5.07
C PHE A 96 -9.44 8.65 5.39
N GLY A 97 -8.64 8.06 6.28
CA GLY A 97 -8.77 6.64 6.57
C GLY A 97 -7.81 6.14 7.63
N GLU A 98 -8.18 5.03 8.25
CA GLU A 98 -7.43 4.39 9.32
C GLU A 98 -7.51 2.88 9.15
N MET A 99 -6.39 2.20 9.34
CA MET A 99 -6.30 0.74 9.20
C MET A 99 -5.41 0.19 10.31
N GLU A 100 -5.86 -0.88 10.95
CA GLU A 100 -5.03 -1.70 11.82
C GLU A 100 -4.95 -3.11 11.26
N GLN A 101 -3.73 -3.65 11.25
CA GLN A 101 -3.46 -4.97 10.72
C GLN A 101 -2.37 -5.67 11.55
N SER A 102 -2.63 -6.90 11.98
CA SER A 102 -1.67 -7.70 12.75
C SER A 102 -1.21 -8.93 11.97
N GLN A 103 0.07 -9.26 12.07
CA GLN A 103 0.61 -10.49 11.49
C GLN A 103 0.04 -11.71 12.22
N VAL A 104 -0.51 -12.65 11.46
CA VAL A 104 -1.02 -13.91 12.01
C VAL A 104 0.16 -14.85 12.25
N LYS A 105 0.19 -15.47 13.44
CA LYS A 105 1.23 -16.40 13.86
C LYS A 105 0.82 -17.85 13.61
N GLY A 106 1.77 -18.65 13.15
CA GLY A 106 1.64 -20.10 13.05
C GLY A 106 1.76 -20.78 14.41
N LEU A 107 1.63 -22.11 14.42
CA LEU A 107 1.77 -22.93 15.63
C LEU A 107 3.19 -22.88 16.23
N ASP A 108 4.18 -22.51 15.42
CA ASP A 108 5.57 -22.30 15.82
C ASP A 108 5.84 -20.90 16.41
N GLY A 109 4.82 -20.03 16.44
CA GLY A 109 4.93 -18.64 16.88
C GLY A 109 5.52 -17.69 15.82
N GLY A 110 5.97 -18.22 14.67
CA GLY A 110 6.47 -17.44 13.54
C GLY A 110 5.33 -16.89 12.67
N PRO A 111 5.62 -16.00 11.71
CA PRO A 111 4.60 -15.47 10.81
C PRO A 111 4.13 -16.54 9.81
N ILE A 112 2.82 -16.61 9.55
CA ILE A 112 2.28 -17.39 8.44
C ILE A 112 2.71 -16.73 7.12
N ARG A 113 3.33 -17.51 6.23
CA ARG A 113 3.80 -17.05 4.91
C ARG A 113 2.92 -17.56 3.78
N ILE A 114 2.80 -16.76 2.72
CA ILE A 114 2.12 -17.15 1.49
C ILE A 114 3.17 -17.39 0.41
N GLU A 115 3.22 -18.61 -0.08
CA GLU A 115 4.11 -19.04 -1.17
C GLU A 115 3.36 -19.00 -2.52
N ASN A 116 4.11 -18.99 -3.63
CA ASN A 116 3.57 -19.00 -5.01
C ASN A 116 2.67 -17.79 -5.37
N VAL A 117 3.01 -16.60 -4.88
CA VAL A 117 2.30 -15.36 -5.18
C VAL A 117 2.52 -14.97 -6.65
N PRO A 118 1.48 -14.65 -7.45
CA PRO A 118 1.62 -14.33 -8.87
C PRO A 118 2.19 -12.92 -9.14
N ILE A 119 2.68 -12.24 -8.11
CA ILE A 119 3.19 -10.87 -8.17
C ILE A 119 4.70 -10.90 -7.89
N PRO A 120 5.55 -10.80 -8.93
CA PRO A 120 6.98 -11.09 -8.81
C PRO A 120 7.76 -10.05 -8.00
N VAL A 121 7.24 -8.84 -7.84
CA VAL A 121 7.88 -7.76 -7.07
C VAL A 121 7.71 -7.92 -5.56
N LEU A 122 6.78 -8.77 -5.11
CA LEU A 122 6.51 -9.00 -3.70
C LEU A 122 7.34 -10.17 -3.18
N LYS A 123 8.00 -9.97 -2.04
CA LYS A 123 8.85 -10.96 -1.36
C LYS A 123 8.37 -11.13 0.09
N ASN A 124 8.66 -12.29 0.68
CA ASN A 124 8.35 -12.60 2.08
C ASN A 124 6.89 -12.26 2.47
N LEU A 125 5.92 -12.66 1.65
CA LEU A 125 4.51 -12.33 1.89
C LEU A 125 4.02 -12.97 3.18
N LYS A 126 3.55 -12.16 4.13
CA LYS A 126 3.02 -12.59 5.42
C LYS A 126 1.51 -12.41 5.44
N HIS A 127 0.81 -13.38 5.99
CA HIS A 127 -0.62 -13.28 6.21
C HIS A 127 -0.91 -12.41 7.43
N CYS A 128 -1.92 -11.55 7.30
CA CYS A 128 -2.33 -10.65 8.34
C CYS A 128 -3.85 -10.66 8.54
N HIS A 129 -4.27 -10.34 9.76
CA HIS A 129 -5.66 -10.01 10.10
C HIS A 129 -5.78 -8.49 10.18
N THR A 130 -6.66 -7.94 9.36
CA THR A 130 -7.04 -6.52 9.40
C THR A 130 -8.27 -6.40 10.29
N SER A 131 -8.07 -5.92 11.52
CA SER A 131 -9.12 -5.77 12.52
C SER A 131 -10.16 -4.74 12.07
N PHE A 132 -9.68 -3.60 11.57
CA PHE A 132 -10.52 -2.60 10.93
C PHE A 132 -9.81 -1.88 9.79
N TRP A 133 -10.62 -1.36 8.86
CA TRP A 133 -10.19 -0.39 7.86
C TRP A 133 -11.34 0.56 7.52
N THR A 134 -11.14 1.85 7.74
CA THR A 134 -12.07 2.92 7.40
C THR A 134 -11.51 3.80 6.29
N TYR A 135 -12.40 4.33 5.45
CA TYR A 135 -12.04 5.30 4.43
C TYR A 135 -13.20 6.20 4.07
N ASN A 136 -12.90 7.49 3.86
CA ASN A 136 -13.85 8.49 3.42
C ASN A 136 -13.14 9.57 2.57
N ASP A 137 -13.17 9.39 1.25
CA ASP A 137 -12.70 10.38 0.26
C ASP A 137 -13.21 10.00 -1.15
N HIS A 138 -13.13 10.94 -2.11
CA HIS A 138 -13.54 10.74 -3.50
C HIS A 138 -14.99 10.22 -3.67
N GLY A 139 -15.90 10.65 -2.77
CA GLY A 139 -17.30 10.22 -2.79
C GLY A 139 -17.51 8.76 -2.38
N LYS A 140 -16.48 8.09 -1.86
CA LYS A 140 -16.53 6.72 -1.36
C LYS A 140 -16.44 6.73 0.16
N ASN A 141 -17.24 5.89 0.80
CA ASN A 141 -17.24 5.69 2.24
C ASN A 141 -17.35 4.19 2.52
N PHE A 142 -16.34 3.61 3.15
CA PHE A 142 -16.37 2.22 3.54
C PHE A 142 -15.77 2.00 4.93
N GLU A 143 -16.35 1.02 5.62
CA GLU A 143 -15.88 0.50 6.89
C GLU A 143 -15.84 -1.02 6.78
N TYR A 144 -14.64 -1.57 6.89
CA TYR A 144 -14.39 -2.99 6.93
C TYR A 144 -13.96 -3.42 8.33
N LYS A 145 -14.41 -4.61 8.72
CA LYS A 145 -14.02 -5.28 9.95
C LYS A 145 -13.63 -6.71 9.63
N ASP A 146 -12.65 -7.20 10.37
CA ASP A 146 -12.21 -8.61 10.36
C ASP A 146 -11.97 -9.15 8.94
N ARG A 147 -11.09 -8.46 8.22
CA ARG A 147 -10.68 -8.86 6.86
C ARG A 147 -9.33 -9.55 6.89
N CYS A 148 -9.11 -10.41 5.91
CA CYS A 148 -7.76 -10.89 5.63
C CYS A 148 -6.95 -9.78 4.95
N GLY A 149 -5.64 -9.82 5.16
CA GLY A 149 -4.72 -9.02 4.38
C GLY A 149 -3.35 -9.65 4.32
N THR A 150 -2.45 -8.95 3.66
CA THR A 150 -1.06 -9.40 3.49
C THR A 150 -0.12 -8.23 3.69
N TRP A 151 1.05 -8.53 4.25
CA TRP A 151 2.15 -7.59 4.37
C TRP A 151 3.39 -8.21 3.72
N ALA A 152 4.09 -7.45 2.90
CA ALA A 152 5.15 -7.97 2.06
C ALA A 152 6.33 -7.01 2.01
N ASP A 153 7.52 -7.58 1.83
CA ASP A 153 8.66 -6.83 1.33
C ASP A 153 8.47 -6.65 -0.18
N PHE A 154 9.05 -5.61 -0.76
CA PHE A 154 9.08 -5.44 -2.21
C PHE A 154 10.43 -4.91 -2.64
N VAL A 155 10.84 -5.28 -3.85
CA VAL A 155 12.01 -4.69 -4.50
C VAL A 155 11.51 -4.08 -5.79
N PHE A 156 11.70 -2.78 -5.93
CA PHE A 156 11.40 -2.04 -7.15
C PHE A 156 12.72 -1.77 -7.87
N GLU A 157 13.00 -2.53 -8.92
CA GLU A 157 14.13 -2.31 -9.83
C GLU A 157 13.56 -1.70 -11.13
N GLY A 158 13.89 -0.45 -11.41
CA GLY A 158 13.39 0.29 -12.57
C GLY A 158 13.95 1.70 -12.67
#